data_AF-A0A7Y9NPB3-F1
#
_entry.id   AF-A0A7Y9NPB3-F1
#
_cell.length_a   1.000
_cell.length_b   1.000
_cell.length_c   1.000
_cell.angle_alpha   90.00
_cell.angle_beta   90.00
_cell.angle_gamma   90.00
#
_symmetry.space_group_name_H-M   'P 1'
#
loop_
_entity.id
_entity.type
_entity.pdbx_description
1 polymer ?
#
loop_
_entity_poly.entity_id
_entity_poly.type
_entity_poly.pdbx_seq_one_letter_code
_entity_poly.pdbx_strand_id
1 'polypeptide(L)'
;MDKRVCFLSLLSAVLICNCSPTYAQQSSFVERLPNGGVRFVVVVADGSGRPVTDLQQQDFTVFDDNLIRPIRAFVMVTGRKRTNEGYGVIREAALRSGGRDELLKLFPRYEITFDEPIDLRAKEYREVGIKVDRPGLKIITGQGYYVGLH
;
A
#
# COMPACT_ATOMS: atom_id res chain seq x y z
N MET A 1 23.15 -33.09 51.33
CA MET A 1 21.69 -33.19 51.49
C MET A 1 21.28 -31.98 52.32
N ASP A 2 20.57 -30.97 51.84
CA ASP A 2 19.72 -30.87 50.66
C ASP A 2 19.61 -29.43 50.15
N LYS A 3 19.61 -29.33 48.82
CA LYS A 3 19.06 -28.21 48.05
C LYS A 3 17.56 -28.33 48.14
N ARG A 4 16.82 -27.29 48.56
CA ARG A 4 15.45 -26.99 48.12
C ARG A 4 14.92 -25.78 48.88
N VAL A 5 14.12 -24.99 48.17
CA VAL A 5 13.18 -23.99 48.68
C VAL A 5 13.78 -22.63 49.06
N CYS A 6 13.96 -21.76 48.06
CA CYS A 6 13.68 -20.31 48.14
C CYS A 6 13.83 -19.66 46.76
N PHE A 7 13.15 -20.19 45.76
CA PHE A 7 13.13 -19.61 44.40
C PHE A 7 11.71 -19.70 43.81
N LEU A 8 10.72 -19.24 44.56
CA LEU A 8 9.33 -19.18 44.11
C LEU A 8 8.69 -17.91 44.67
N SER A 9 9.04 -16.76 44.11
CA SER A 9 8.25 -15.52 44.23
C SER A 9 8.91 -14.44 43.37
N LEU A 10 8.62 -14.45 42.06
CA LEU A 10 8.65 -13.29 41.14
C LEU A 10 8.44 -13.80 39.70
N LEU A 11 7.29 -14.42 39.45
CA LEU A 11 6.87 -14.75 38.08
C LEU A 11 5.38 -14.43 37.95
N SER A 12 5.04 -13.15 37.91
CA SER A 12 3.66 -12.74 37.67
C SER A 12 3.61 -11.50 36.78
N ALA A 13 3.13 -11.74 35.55
CA ALA A 13 2.46 -10.77 34.69
C ALA A 13 3.32 -9.71 33.99
N VAL A 14 4.16 -10.15 33.04
CA VAL A 14 4.33 -9.36 31.81
C VAL A 14 3.05 -9.57 31.00
N LEU A 15 2.07 -8.68 31.18
CA LEU A 15 0.96 -8.52 30.25
C LEU A 15 1.58 -8.08 28.91
N ILE A 16 1.86 -9.06 28.04
CA ILE A 16 2.12 -8.79 26.64
C ILE A 16 0.79 -8.30 26.08
N CYS A 17 0.63 -6.98 26.07
CA CYS A 17 -0.43 -6.31 25.35
C CYS A 17 -0.23 -6.67 23.87
N ASN A 18 -0.91 -7.73 23.42
CA ASN A 18 -1.09 -8.05 22.01
C ASN A 18 -1.94 -6.93 21.41
N CYS A 19 -1.30 -5.79 21.17
CA CYS A 19 -1.84 -4.75 20.31
C CYS A 19 -1.73 -5.31 18.90
N SER A 20 -2.68 -6.16 18.50
CA SER A 20 -2.87 -6.47 17.09
C SER A 20 -3.01 -5.12 16.39
N PRO A 21 -2.19 -4.81 15.38
CA PRO A 21 -2.36 -3.57 14.65
C PRO A 21 -3.77 -3.61 14.04
N THR A 22 -4.68 -2.84 14.62
CA THR A 22 -5.93 -2.49 13.98
C THR A 22 -5.51 -1.70 12.75
N TYR A 23 -5.41 -2.37 11.60
CA TYR A 23 -5.40 -1.70 10.31
C TYR A 23 -6.80 -1.11 10.14
N ALA A 24 -7.01 0.06 10.75
CA ALA A 24 -8.19 0.88 10.50
C ALA A 24 -8.33 0.98 8.98
N GLN A 25 -9.49 0.57 8.48
CA GLN A 25 -9.83 0.36 7.07
C GLN A 25 -9.28 1.49 6.21
N GLN A 26 -8.05 1.30 5.74
CA GLN A 26 -7.28 2.36 5.13
C GLN A 26 -7.78 2.44 3.71
N SER A 27 -8.56 3.50 3.43
CA SER A 27 -9.09 3.84 2.10
C SER A 27 -8.07 3.46 1.04
N SER A 28 -8.41 2.41 0.29
CA SER A 28 -7.47 1.67 -0.51
C SER A 28 -7.16 2.47 -1.77
N PHE A 29 -5.88 2.60 -2.10
CA PHE A 29 -5.42 3.00 -3.44
C PHE A 29 -5.75 1.92 -4.49
N VAL A 30 -6.79 1.13 -4.24
CA VAL A 30 -7.24 -0.05 -4.95
C VAL A 30 -8.71 0.18 -5.25
N GLU A 31 -9.01 0.32 -6.53
CA GLU A 31 -10.34 0.53 -7.05
C GLU A 31 -10.72 -0.64 -7.95
N ARG A 32 -11.90 -1.20 -7.74
CA ARG A 32 -12.47 -2.17 -8.68
C ARG A 32 -13.15 -1.47 -9.83
N LEU A 33 -12.90 -1.98 -11.03
CA LEU A 33 -13.45 -1.50 -12.28
C LEU A 33 -14.67 -2.35 -12.66
N PRO A 34 -15.68 -1.76 -13.33
CA PRO A 34 -16.88 -2.50 -13.77
C PRO A 34 -16.62 -3.69 -14.69
N ASN A 35 -15.42 -3.77 -15.30
CA ASN A 35 -15.02 -4.83 -16.21
C ASN A 35 -14.24 -5.96 -15.53
N GLY A 36 -14.35 -6.10 -14.21
CA GLY A 36 -13.60 -7.10 -13.42
C GLY A 36 -12.11 -6.79 -13.28
N GLY A 37 -11.68 -5.56 -13.59
CA GLY A 37 -10.31 -5.12 -13.35
C GLY A 37 -10.16 -4.59 -11.92
N VAL A 38 -8.97 -4.73 -11.35
CA VAL A 38 -8.58 -4.07 -10.10
C VAL A 38 -7.47 -3.07 -10.42
N ARG A 39 -7.73 -1.78 -10.22
CA ARG A 39 -6.79 -0.68 -10.43
C ARG A 39 -6.10 -0.30 -9.13
N PHE A 40 -4.78 -0.36 -9.13
CA PHE A 40 -3.91 0.05 -8.04
C PHE A 40 -3.20 1.37 -8.38
N VAL A 41 -3.21 2.34 -7.47
CA VAL A 41 -2.51 3.63 -7.60
C VAL A 41 -1.25 3.65 -6.74
N VAL A 42 -0.09 3.83 -7.38
CA VAL A 42 1.23 3.68 -6.76
C VAL A 42 2.04 4.95 -6.89
N VAL A 43 2.56 5.47 -5.78
CA VAL A 43 3.60 6.49 -5.81
C VAL A 43 4.94 5.86 -5.43
N VAL A 44 5.94 6.04 -6.29
CA VAL A 44 7.30 5.53 -6.08
C VAL A 44 8.26 6.69 -5.88
N ALA A 45 9.15 6.55 -4.91
CA ALA A 45 10.19 7.52 -4.63
C ALA A 45 11.58 6.87 -4.52
N ASP A 46 12.62 7.65 -4.77
CA ASP A 46 14.01 7.25 -4.51
C ASP A 46 14.34 7.29 -3.01
N GLY A 47 15.55 6.89 -2.63
CA GLY A 47 16.02 6.94 -1.24
C GLY A 47 16.01 8.33 -0.59
N SER A 48 15.92 9.41 -1.39
CA SER A 48 15.79 10.80 -0.91
C SER A 48 14.34 11.27 -0.81
N GLY A 49 13.37 10.43 -1.17
CA GLY A 49 11.94 10.75 -1.16
C GLY A 49 11.45 11.52 -2.39
N ARG A 50 12.27 11.64 -3.45
CA ARG A 50 11.86 12.29 -4.71
C ARG A 50 11.01 11.33 -5.54
N PRO A 51 9.87 11.77 -6.11
CA PRO A 51 9.09 10.94 -7.01
C PRO A 51 9.91 10.46 -8.20
N VAL A 52 9.77 9.18 -8.54
CA VAL A 52 10.42 8.55 -9.71
C VAL A 52 9.37 8.42 -10.81
N THR A 53 9.69 8.85 -12.02
CA THR A 53 8.71 8.97 -13.13
C THR A 53 9.10 8.19 -14.39
N ASP A 54 10.21 7.47 -14.39
CA ASP A 54 10.78 6.73 -15.52
C ASP A 54 10.63 5.20 -15.40
N LEU A 55 9.87 4.72 -14.41
CA LEU A 55 9.58 3.29 -14.26
C LEU A 55 8.68 2.78 -15.39
N GLN A 56 8.95 1.54 -15.77
CA GLN A 56 8.23 0.77 -16.78
C GLN A 56 7.40 -0.32 -16.11
N GLN A 57 6.43 -0.90 -16.83
CA GLN A 57 5.60 -1.98 -16.31
C GLN A 57 6.42 -3.15 -15.72
N GLN A 58 7.52 -3.52 -16.36
CA GLN A 58 8.40 -4.62 -15.93
C GLN A 58 9.17 -4.34 -14.63
N ASP A 59 9.18 -3.09 -14.16
CA ASP A 59 9.74 -2.74 -12.85
C ASP A 59 8.77 -3.08 -11.70
N PHE A 60 7.57 -3.60 -11.98
CA PHE A 60 6.55 -3.89 -10.98
C PHE A 60 6.11 -5.35 -10.98
N THR A 61 5.88 -5.87 -9.78
CA THR A 61 5.19 -7.15 -9.54
C THR A 61 3.95 -6.89 -8.68
N VAL A 62 2.78 -7.34 -9.16
CA VAL A 62 1.50 -7.26 -8.44
C VAL A 62 1.20 -8.60 -7.78
N PHE A 63 0.71 -8.54 -6.55
CA PHE A 63 0.30 -9.69 -5.75
C PHE A 63 -1.18 -9.56 -5.36
N ASP A 64 -1.86 -10.70 -5.32
CA ASP A 64 -3.21 -10.86 -4.82
C ASP A 64 -3.26 -12.14 -3.98
N ASP A 65 -3.46 -12.00 -2.67
CA ASP A 65 -3.26 -13.03 -1.64
C ASP A 65 -1.95 -13.80 -1.83
N ASN A 66 -0.86 -13.06 -2.04
CA ASN A 66 0.49 -13.58 -2.29
C ASN A 66 0.69 -14.30 -3.63
N LEU A 67 -0.33 -14.39 -4.49
CA LEU A 67 -0.19 -14.90 -5.85
C LEU A 67 0.19 -13.78 -6.80
N ILE A 68 1.21 -14.01 -7.63
CA ILE A 68 1.63 -13.05 -8.67
C ILE A 68 0.51 -12.92 -9.70
N ARG A 69 0.11 -11.68 -10.00
CA ARG A 69 -0.89 -11.37 -11.03
C ARG A 69 -0.25 -10.66 -12.23
N PRO A 70 -0.65 -11.01 -13.46
CA PRO A 70 -0.20 -10.28 -14.64
C PRO A 70 -0.78 -8.87 -14.64
N ILE A 71 0.06 -7.90 -15.00
CA ILE A 71 -0.37 -6.51 -15.20
C ILE A 71 -1.06 -6.42 -16.57
N ARG A 72 -2.34 -6.06 -16.56
CA ARG A 72 -3.18 -5.87 -17.75
C ARG A 72 -3.04 -4.47 -18.34
N ALA A 73 -2.88 -3.45 -17.50
CA ALA A 73 -2.67 -2.08 -17.96
C ALA A 73 -1.72 -1.32 -17.03
N PHE A 74 -0.93 -0.43 -17.63
CA PHE A 74 0.05 0.38 -16.93
C PHE A 74 0.04 1.80 -17.49
N VAL A 75 -0.12 2.79 -16.62
CA VAL A 75 -0.09 4.21 -17.00
C VAL A 75 0.71 5.00 -15.98
N MET A 76 1.68 5.80 -16.45
CA MET A 76 2.28 6.85 -15.64
C MET A 76 1.42 8.11 -15.76
N VAL A 77 0.92 8.60 -14.63
CA VAL A 77 0.14 9.82 -14.55
C VAL A 77 0.99 10.92 -13.92
N THR A 78 1.18 12.00 -14.66
CA THR A 78 1.89 13.19 -14.15
C THR A 78 1.01 13.94 -13.16
N GLY A 79 1.59 14.32 -12.02
CA GLY A 79 0.92 15.17 -11.05
C GLY A 79 0.77 16.60 -11.58
N ARG A 80 -0.26 17.32 -11.12
CA ARG A 80 -0.39 18.75 -11.41
C ARG A 80 0.66 19.53 -10.63
N LYS A 81 1.64 20.10 -11.32
CA LYS A 81 2.53 21.13 -10.76
C LYS A 81 1.69 22.38 -10.49
N ARG A 82 1.37 22.68 -9.22
CA ARG A 82 1.02 24.07 -8.88
C ARG A 82 2.30 24.89 -9.03
N THR A 83 2.19 26.01 -9.73
CA THR A 83 3.28 26.93 -10.03
C THR A 83 4.06 27.33 -8.77
N ASN A 84 5.37 27.09 -8.81
CA ASN A 84 6.45 27.72 -8.05
C ASN A 84 6.48 27.73 -6.50
N GLU A 85 5.82 26.81 -5.80
CA GLU A 85 6.10 26.63 -4.36
C GLU A 85 6.36 25.16 -4.01
N GLY A 86 7.45 24.94 -3.28
CA GLY A 86 8.15 23.67 -3.14
C GLY A 86 7.28 22.49 -2.69
N TYR A 87 7.64 21.32 -3.22
CA TYR A 87 7.12 20.00 -2.84
C TYR A 87 7.07 19.75 -1.32
N GLY A 88 7.87 20.48 -0.51
CA GLY A 88 7.90 20.37 0.95
C GLY A 88 6.66 20.89 1.69
N VAL A 89 5.89 21.83 1.13
CA VAL A 89 4.74 22.46 1.83
C VAL A 89 3.43 21.70 1.59
N ILE A 90 3.38 20.86 0.55
CA ILE A 90 2.14 20.24 0.05
C ILE A 90 1.62 19.14 0.99
N ARG A 91 2.50 18.49 1.76
CA ARG A 91 2.11 17.41 2.68
C ARG A 91 1.21 17.90 3.81
N GLU A 92 1.50 19.07 4.39
CA GLU A 92 0.68 19.63 5.48
C GLU A 92 -0.60 20.28 4.96
N ALA A 93 -0.52 20.99 3.82
CA ALA A 93 -1.69 21.66 3.24
C ALA A 93 -2.75 20.66 2.77
N ALA A 94 -2.35 19.58 2.09
CA ALA A 94 -3.28 18.60 1.56
C ALA A 94 -3.83 17.63 2.62
N LEU A 95 -3.12 17.44 3.75
CA LEU A 95 -3.70 16.84 4.96
C LEU A 95 -4.80 17.70 5.59
N ARG A 96 -4.80 19.03 5.35
CA ARG A 96 -5.73 19.98 5.96
C ARG A 96 -6.94 20.36 5.08
N SER A 97 -6.92 20.11 3.77
CA SER A 97 -7.88 20.77 2.85
C SER A 97 -8.76 19.88 1.96
N GLY A 98 -8.55 18.57 1.82
CA GLY A 98 -9.41 17.80 0.89
C GLY A 98 -9.23 16.29 0.79
N GLY A 99 -8.47 15.65 1.68
CA GLY A 99 -8.32 14.19 1.69
C GLY A 99 -7.28 13.65 0.70
N ARG A 100 -6.95 12.35 0.85
CA ARG A 100 -5.83 11.67 0.16
C ARG A 100 -5.98 11.59 -1.36
N ASP A 101 -7.18 11.74 -1.91
CA ASP A 101 -7.42 11.79 -3.36
C ASP A 101 -6.92 13.09 -4.01
N GLU A 102 -6.94 14.20 -3.28
CA GLU A 102 -6.38 15.45 -3.78
C GLU A 102 -4.85 15.40 -3.77
N LEU A 103 -4.25 14.72 -2.78
CA LEU A 103 -2.82 14.41 -2.77
C LEU A 103 -2.41 13.63 -4.02
N LEU A 104 -3.14 12.58 -4.39
CA LEU A 104 -2.83 11.78 -5.59
C LEU A 104 -2.81 12.61 -6.88
N LYS A 105 -3.61 13.68 -6.98
CA LYS A 105 -3.64 14.57 -8.15
C LYS A 105 -2.38 15.44 -8.26
N LEU A 106 -1.65 15.62 -7.18
CA LEU A 106 -0.49 16.52 -7.12
C LEU A 106 0.84 15.80 -7.37
N PHE A 107 0.92 14.50 -7.07
CA PHE A 107 2.15 13.72 -7.25
C PHE A 107 2.12 12.90 -8.53
N PRO A 108 3.26 12.74 -9.22
CA PRO A 108 3.43 11.69 -10.21
C PRO A 108 3.13 10.32 -9.59
N ARG A 109 2.39 9.49 -10.32
CA ARG A 109 1.95 8.17 -9.85
C ARG A 109 1.82 7.20 -11.01
N TYR A 110 1.78 5.92 -10.68
CA TYR A 110 1.52 4.84 -11.60
C TYR A 110 0.15 4.25 -11.31
N GLU A 111 -0.66 4.06 -12.35
CA GLU A 111 -1.93 3.35 -12.28
C GLU A 111 -1.74 2.00 -12.95
N ILE A 112 -1.96 0.93 -12.18
CA ILE A 112 -1.64 -0.43 -12.56
C ILE A 112 -2.90 -1.26 -12.41
N THR A 113 -3.35 -1.89 -13.48
CA THR A 113 -4.56 -2.71 -13.48
C THR A 113 -4.21 -4.17 -13.69
N PHE A 114 -4.85 -5.05 -12.94
CA PHE A 114 -4.82 -6.50 -13.16
C PHE A 114 -6.25 -7.05 -13.19
N ASP A 115 -6.42 -8.28 -13.67
CA ASP A 115 -7.73 -8.92 -13.70
C ASP A 115 -8.04 -9.57 -12.35
N GLU A 116 -9.26 -9.32 -11.87
CA GLU A 116 -9.83 -10.00 -10.71
C GLU A 116 -9.87 -11.51 -10.98
N PRO A 117 -9.46 -12.35 -10.01
CA PRO A 117 -9.45 -13.80 -10.20
C PRO A 117 -10.86 -14.35 -10.37
N ILE A 118 -11.04 -15.27 -11.33
CA ILE A 118 -12.35 -15.83 -11.69
C ILE A 118 -12.97 -16.65 -10.54
N ASP A 119 -12.13 -17.21 -9.67
CA ASP A 119 -12.54 -18.02 -8.51
C ASP A 119 -12.93 -17.19 -7.29
N LEU A 120 -12.92 -15.85 -7.42
CA LEU A 120 -13.20 -14.98 -6.30
C LEU A 120 -14.66 -15.08 -5.87
N ARG A 121 -14.84 -15.44 -4.60
CA ARG A 121 -16.15 -15.42 -3.98
C ARG A 121 -16.54 -13.99 -3.66
N ALA A 122 -17.77 -13.67 -3.99
CA ALA A 122 -18.30 -12.38 -3.62
C ALA A 122 -18.28 -12.16 -2.11
N LYS A 123 -18.08 -10.89 -1.72
CA LYS A 123 -17.96 -10.46 -0.32
C LYS A 123 -16.72 -10.99 0.42
N GLU A 124 -15.81 -11.68 -0.26
CA GLU A 124 -14.51 -12.05 0.30
C GLU A 124 -13.50 -10.91 0.11
N TYR A 125 -12.87 -10.49 1.21
CA TYR A 125 -11.79 -9.51 1.18
C TYR A 125 -10.49 -10.17 0.78
N ARG A 126 -9.76 -9.52 -0.13
CA ARG A 126 -8.46 -9.99 -0.61
C ARG A 126 -7.40 -8.95 -0.37
N GLU A 127 -6.23 -9.41 0.08
CA GLU A 127 -5.06 -8.56 0.20
C GLU A 127 -4.43 -8.40 -1.17
N VAL A 128 -4.02 -7.18 -1.51
CA VAL A 128 -3.25 -6.93 -2.71
C VAL A 128 -2.01 -6.14 -2.35
N GLY A 129 -0.92 -6.49 -3.01
CA GLY A 129 0.37 -5.88 -2.83
C GLY A 129 0.97 -5.47 -4.15
N ILE A 130 1.87 -4.50 -4.12
CA ILE A 130 2.76 -4.21 -5.23
C ILE A 130 4.19 -4.09 -4.74
N LYS A 131 5.11 -4.60 -5.55
CA LYS A 131 6.55 -4.46 -5.36
C LYS A 131 7.15 -3.76 -6.58
N VAL A 132 8.21 -2.99 -6.33
CA VAL A 132 9.05 -2.39 -7.36
C VAL A 132 10.36 -3.15 -7.34
N ASP A 133 10.73 -3.74 -8.47
CA ASP A 133 11.89 -4.63 -8.60
C ASP A 133 13.18 -3.87 -8.98
N ARG A 134 13.11 -2.54 -9.05
CA ARG A 134 14.28 -1.67 -9.25
C ARG A 134 14.97 -1.34 -7.91
N PRO A 135 16.29 -1.58 -7.76
CA PRO A 135 17.02 -1.29 -6.53
C PRO A 135 16.98 0.19 -6.12
N GLY A 136 17.02 0.45 -4.82
CA GLY A 136 17.11 1.81 -4.27
C GLY A 136 15.80 2.61 -4.31
N LEU A 137 14.70 2.00 -4.77
CA LEU A 137 13.38 2.61 -4.81
C LEU A 137 12.51 2.14 -3.64
N LYS A 138 11.61 3.03 -3.23
CA LYS A 138 10.62 2.77 -2.19
C LYS A 138 9.23 3.07 -2.71
N ILE A 139 8.32 2.14 -2.45
CA ILE A 139 6.89 2.38 -2.66
C ILE A 139 6.33 3.12 -1.44
N ILE A 140 5.61 4.22 -1.70
CA ILE A 140 4.90 4.97 -0.66
C ILE A 140 3.53 4.32 -0.37
N THR A 141 2.89 3.75 -1.39
CA THR A 141 1.59 3.07 -1.32
C THR A 141 1.67 1.66 -1.91
N GLY A 142 1.95 0.67 -1.05
CA GLY A 142 2.36 -0.68 -1.50
C GLY A 142 1.39 -1.82 -1.24
N GLN A 143 0.37 -1.61 -0.42
CA GLN A 143 -0.60 -2.64 -0.04
C GLN A 143 -2.01 -2.05 0.08
N GLY A 144 -3.02 -2.88 -0.13
CA GLY A 144 -4.43 -2.54 0.01
C GLY A 144 -5.30 -3.79 0.04
N TYR A 145 -6.61 -3.57 0.08
CA TYR A 145 -7.60 -4.64 0.03
C TYR A 145 -8.68 -4.29 -0.97
N TYR A 146 -9.27 -5.31 -1.59
CA TYR A 146 -10.53 -5.21 -2.33
C TYR A 146 -11.45 -6.35 -1.91
N VAL A 147 -12.71 -6.32 -2.34
CA VAL A 147 -13.66 -7.42 -2.07
C VAL A 147 -14.10 -8.06 -3.39
N GLY A 148 -14.60 -9.29 -3.44
CA GLY A 148 -15.09 -9.90 -4.68
C GLY A 148 -16.37 -9.27 -5.24
N LEU A 149 -16.50 -9.15 -6.57
CA LEU A 149 -17.78 -8.97 -7.27
C LEU A 149 -18.45 -10.33 -7.56
N HIS A 150 -19.77 -10.38 -7.43
CA HIS A 150 -20.59 -11.54 -7.77
C HIS A 150 -20.63 -11.80 -9.27
#